data_AF-A0AA38PRJ4-F1
#
_entry.id   AF-A0AA38PRJ4-F1
#
_cell.length_a   1.000
_cell.length_b   1.000
_cell.length_c   1.000
_cell.angle_alpha   90.00
_cell.angle_beta   90.00
_cell.angle_gamma   90.00
#
_symmetry.space_group_name_H-M   'P 1'
#
loop_
_entity.id
_entity.type
_entity.pdbx_description
1 polymer ?
#
loop_
_entity_poly.entity_id
_entity_poly.type
_entity_poly.pdbx_seq_one_letter_code
_entity_poly.pdbx_strand_id
1 'polypeptide(L)' 'QVRPASGYAYRVQRHHGIVAVFNIEPAPGDARADFVFKGPCEVELPKVLGIT' A
#
# COMPACT_ATOMS: atom_id res chain seq x y z
N GLN A 1 -9.81 -8.88 5.45
CA GLN A 1 -8.40 -8.85 5.92
C GLN A 1 -7.98 -10.24 6.39
N VAL A 2 -6.74 -10.66 6.13
CA VAL A 2 -6.23 -12.00 6.46
C VAL A 2 -4.97 -11.88 7.33
N ARG A 3 -4.89 -12.67 8.41
CA ARG A 3 -3.72 -12.77 9.28
C ARG A 3 -2.87 -14.00 8.91
N PRO A 4 -1.53 -13.94 8.99
CA PRO A 4 -0.72 -12.83 9.51
C PRO A 4 -0.42 -11.72 8.49
N ALA A 5 -0.75 -11.92 7.21
CA ALA A 5 -0.32 -11.06 6.10
C ALA A 5 -0.66 -9.57 6.28
N SER A 6 -1.87 -9.23 6.75
CA SER A 6 -2.26 -7.83 6.97
C SER A 6 -1.46 -7.10 8.06
N GLY A 7 -0.67 -7.82 8.86
CA GLY A 7 0.20 -7.24 9.88
C GLY A 7 1.59 -6.83 9.39
N TYR A 8 1.99 -7.20 8.17
CA TYR A 8 3.36 -6.93 7.69
C TYR A 8 3.62 -5.46 7.42
N ALA A 9 2.66 -4.73 6.84
CA ALA A 9 2.77 -3.29 6.63
C ALA A 9 3.06 -2.54 7.95
N TYR A 10 2.33 -2.88 9.02
CA TYR A 10 2.57 -2.32 10.36
C TYR A 10 3.98 -2.64 10.89
N ARG A 11 4.49 -3.86 10.66
CA ARG A 11 5.85 -4.22 11.10
C ARG A 11 6.91 -3.41 10.36
N VAL A 12 6.77 -3.20 9.06
CA VAL A 12 7.71 -2.37 8.27
C VAL A 12 7.77 -0.94 8.84
N GLN A 13 6.62 -0.32 9.09
CA GLN A 13 6.56 1.03 9.65
C GLN A 13 7.15 1.11 11.06
N ARG A 14 6.92 0.11 11.92
CA ARG A 14 7.52 0.04 13.26
C ARG A 14 9.05 0.00 13.22
N HIS A 15 9.63 -0.48 12.12
CA HIS A 15 11.07 -0.48 11.85
C HIS A 15 11.52 0.68 10.96
N HIS A 16 10.75 1.77 10.93
CA HIS A 16 11.03 3.01 10.18
C HIS A 16 11.07 2.85 8.64
N GLY A 17 10.53 1.74 8.11
CA GLY A 17 10.34 1.57 6.67
C GLY A 17 9.10 2.34 6.18
N ILE A 18 9.15 2.78 4.94
CA ILE A 18 8.05 3.48 4.26
C ILE A 18 7.14 2.44 3.59
N VAL A 19 5.82 2.61 3.70
CA VAL A 19 4.82 1.73 3.09
C VAL A 19 3.95 2.51 2.11
N ALA A 20 3.91 2.01 0.87
CA ALA A 20 2.93 2.40 -0.14
C ALA A 20 1.91 1.25 -0.34
N VAL A 21 0.61 1.57 -0.26
CA VAL A 21 -0.47 0.63 -0.54
C VAL A 21 -1.13 0.98 -1.86
N PHE A 22 -1.25 -0.02 -2.73
CA PHE A 22 -1.99 0.05 -3.99
C PHE A 22 -3.22 -0.83 -3.86
N ASN A 23 -4.39 -0.23 -3.95
CA ASN A 23 -5.63 -0.98 -3.75
C ASN A 23 -6.80 -0.30 -4.48
N ILE A 24 -7.72 -1.08 -5.03
CA ILE A 24 -8.93 -0.55 -5.70
C ILE A 24 -9.95 -0.11 -4.65
N GLU A 25 -10.17 -0.95 -3.63
CA GLU A 25 -11.13 -0.69 -2.56
C GLU A 25 -10.41 -0.45 -1.22
N PRO A 26 -10.66 0.68 -0.53
CA PRO A 26 -9.98 0.98 0.71
C PRO A 26 -10.29 -0.06 1.79
N ALA A 27 -9.24 -0.62 2.39
CA ALA A 27 -9.34 -1.43 3.60
C ALA A 27 -8.98 -0.60 4.84
N PRO A 28 -9.49 -0.95 6.04
CA PRO A 28 -9.17 -0.23 7.27
C PRO A 28 -7.67 -0.11 7.60
N GLY A 29 -6.83 -0.99 7.06
CA GLY A 29 -5.38 -0.94 7.24
C GLY A 29 -4.67 0.08 6.35
N ASP A 30 -5.30 0.48 5.24
CA ASP A 30 -4.67 1.29 4.19
C ASP A 30 -4.43 2.72 4.67
N ALA A 31 -5.32 3.25 5.51
CA ALA A 31 -5.21 4.61 6.07
C ALA A 31 -3.97 4.82 6.96
N ARG A 32 -3.26 3.75 7.33
CA ARG A 32 -2.03 3.83 8.12
C ARG A 32 -0.77 3.88 7.25
N ALA A 33 -0.87 3.59 5.96
CA ALA A 33 0.26 3.63 5.04
C ALA A 33 0.72 5.07 4.81
N ASP A 34 2.01 5.25 4.50
CA ASP A 34 2.59 6.55 4.19
C ASP A 34 2.04 7.09 2.86
N PHE A 35 1.74 6.19 1.92
CA PHE A 35 1.09 6.49 0.65
C PHE A 35 -0.02 5.50 0.34
N VAL A 36 -1.14 5.99 -0.20
CA VAL A 36 -2.26 5.18 -0.64
C VAL A 36 -2.63 5.57 -2.07
N PHE A 37 -2.49 4.62 -2.99
CA PHE A 37 -2.86 4.77 -4.39
C PHE A 37 -4.15 3.99 -4.65
N LYS A 38 -5.18 4.73 -5.06
CA LYS A 38 -6.51 4.17 -5.30
C LYS A 38 -6.74 3.98 -6.79
N GLY A 39 -6.85 2.74 -7.21
CA GLY A 39 -7.09 2.39 -8.60
C GLY A 39 -6.46 1.06 -9.00
N PRO A 40 -6.63 0.65 -10.26
CA PRO A 40 -6.03 -0.57 -10.78
C PRO A 40 -4.50 -0.47 -10.76
N CYS A 41 -3.83 -1.54 -10.32
CA CYS A 41 -2.37 -1.58 -10.21
C CYS A 41 -1.68 -1.39 -11.57
N GLU A 42 -2.28 -1.89 -12.65
CA GLU A 42 -1.83 -1.72 -14.03
C GLU A 42 -1.85 -0.26 -14.50
N VAL A 43 -2.59 0.61 -13.81
CA VAL A 43 -2.65 2.04 -14.07
C VAL A 43 -1.76 2.81 -13.11
N GLU A 44 -1.84 2.51 -11.81
CA GLU A 44 -1.16 3.31 -10.77
C GLU A 44 0.33 2.97 -10.63
N LEU A 45 0.73 1.70 -10.78
CA LEU A 45 2.15 1.32 -10.66
C LEU A 45 3.02 1.99 -11.75
N PRO A 46 2.66 1.97 -13.05
CA PRO A 46 3.48 2.63 -14.08
C PRO A 46 3.62 4.13 -13.84
N LYS A 47 2.55 4.80 -13.40
CA LYS A 47 2.55 6.24 -13.08
C LYS A 47 3.53 6.57 -11.95
N VAL A 48 3.49 5.83 -10.85
CA VAL A 48 4.38 6.05 -9.69
C VAL A 48 5.84 5.75 -10.05
N LEU A 49 6.08 4.75 -10.90
CA LEU A 49 7.42 4.37 -11.34
C LEU A 49 7.96 5.25 -12.48
N GLY A 50 7.15 6.13 -13.07
CA GLY A 50 7.57 7.02 -14.16
C GLY A 50 7.91 6.30 -15.46
N ILE A 51 7.28 5.15 -15.72
CA ILE A 51 7.53 4.29 -16.89
C ILE A 51 6.40 4.36 -17.94
N THR A 52 5.63 5.45 -17.92
CA THR A 52 4.53 5.77 -18.85
C THR A 52 4.75 7.14 -19.45
#